data_AF-A0A7W1JAE5-F1
#
_entry.id   AF-A0A7W1JAE5-F1
#
_cell.length_a   1.000
_cell.length_b   1.000
_cell.length_c   1.000
_cell.angle_alpha   90.00
_cell.angle_beta   90.00
_cell.angle_gamma   90.00
#
_symmetry.space_group_name_H-M   'P 1'
#
loop_
_entity.id
_entity.type
_entity.pdbx_description
1 polymer ?
#
loop_
_entity_poly.entity_id
_entity_poly.type
_entity_poly.pdbx_seq_one_letter_code
_entity_poly.pdbx_strand_id
1 'polypeptide(L)' 'MTKESGEKLLAGNGADAIVYGMKFLANPDLPERFSRNAELNVPDHPTFHTLGKRGYIDY' A
#
# COMPACT_ATOMS: atom_id res chain seq x y z
N MET A 1 -1.36 8.27 -3.76
CA MET A 1 -2.66 7.67 -4.13
C MET A 1 -3.22 6.90 -2.94
N THR A 2 -4.48 7.15 -2.57
CA THR A 2 -5.23 6.45 -1.51
C THR A 2 -6.13 5.35 -2.10
N LYS A 3 -6.73 4.51 -1.24
CA LYS A 3 -7.79 3.56 -1.63
C LYS A 3 -8.91 4.31 -2.36
N GLU A 4 -9.48 5.32 -1.70
CA GLU A 4 -10.58 6.13 -2.23
C GLU A 4 -10.27 6.76 -3.59
N SER A 5 -9.10 7.38 -3.75
CA SER A 5 -8.73 7.98 -5.05
C SER A 5 -8.56 6.92 -6.15
N GLY A 6 -8.13 5.71 -5.80
CA GLY A 6 -8.03 4.59 -6.75
C GLY A 6 -9.41 4.06 -7.14
N GLU A 7 -10.29 3.84 -6.17
CA GLU A 7 -11.68 3.42 -6.41
C GLU A 7 -12.44 4.43 -7.28
N LYS A 8 -12.21 5.73 -7.07
CA LYS A 8 -12.78 6.79 -7.91
C LYS A 8 -12.30 6.72 -9.36
N LEU A 9 -11.02 6.39 -9.60
CA LEU A 9 -10.49 6.21 -10.96
C LEU A 9 -11.09 4.99 -11.66
N LEU A 10 -11.23 3.87 -10.94
CA LEU A 10 -11.85 2.66 -11.46
C LEU A 10 -13.33 2.89 -11.80
N ALA A 11 -14.09 3.50 -10.89
CA ALA A 11 -15.50 3.81 -11.10
C ALA A 11 -15.72 4.82 -12.25
N GLY A 12 -14.76 5.72 -12.47
CA GLY A 12 -14.79 6.70 -13.55
C GLY A 12 -14.27 6.20 -14.89
N ASN A 13 -13.93 4.91 -15.03
CA ASN A 13 -13.30 4.35 -16.23
C ASN A 13 -12.00 5.06 -16.63
N GLY A 14 -11.29 5.63 -15.65
CA GLY A 14 -10.02 6.33 -15.83
C GLY A 14 -8.79 5.42 -15.68
N ALA A 15 -8.99 4.19 -15.23
CA ALA A 15 -7.99 3.13 -15.15
C ALA A 15 -8.67 1.76 -15.08
N ASP A 16 -8.00 0.72 -15.59
CA ASP A 16 -8.42 -0.68 -15.43
C ASP A 16 -7.88 -1.32 -14.13
N ALA A 17 -6.78 -0.77 -13.61
CA ALA A 17 -6.13 -1.27 -12.41
C ALA A 17 -5.36 -0.15 -11.69
N ILE A 18 -5.18 -0.33 -10.37
CA ILE A 18 -4.43 0.59 -9.52
C ILE A 18 -3.27 -0.16 -8.86
N VAL A 19 -2.05 0.35 -9.01
CA VAL A 19 -0.84 -0.23 -8.42
C VAL A 19 -0.38 0.60 -7.23
N TYR A 20 -0.11 -0.07 -6.11
CA TYR A 20 0.32 0.56 -4.86
C TYR A 20 1.70 0.06 -4.43
N GLY A 21 2.78 0.76 -4.79
CA GLY A 21 4.14 0.36 -4.39
C GLY A 21 4.41 0.55 -2.88
N MET A 22 4.58 1.80 -2.44
CA MET A 22 4.97 2.12 -1.05
C MET A 22 3.97 1.60 0.00
N LYS A 23 2.67 1.56 -0.31
CA LYS A 23 1.67 1.03 0.63
C LYS A 23 1.82 -0.47 0.82
N PHE A 24 2.07 -1.20 -0.26
CA PHE A 24 2.22 -2.65 -0.20
C PHE A 24 3.55 -3.02 0.46
N LEU A 25 4.61 -2.22 0.25
CA LEU A 25 5.88 -2.38 0.96
C LEU A 25 5.68 -2.40 2.48
N ALA A 26 4.91 -1.45 3.02
CA ALA A 26 4.68 -1.35 4.46
C ALA A 26 3.52 -2.20 4.99
N ASN A 27 2.68 -2.76 4.11
CA ASN A 27 1.46 -3.49 4.47
C ASN A 27 1.38 -4.75 3.60
N PRO A 28 1.98 -5.88 4.01
CA PRO A 28 1.94 -7.11 3.22
C PRO A 28 0.50 -7.64 3.04
N ASP A 29 -0.40 -7.28 3.95
CA ASP A 29 -1.83 -7.58 3.94
C ASP A 29 -2.69 -6.41 3.40
N LEU A 30 -2.13 -5.53 2.56
CA LEU A 30 -2.82 -4.34 2.03
C LEU A 30 -4.22 -4.62 1.47
N PRO A 31 -4.48 -5.69 0.68
CA PRO A 31 -5.82 -5.98 0.19
C PRO A 31 -6.83 -6.24 1.30
N GLU A 32 -6.43 -6.97 2.34
CA GLU A 32 -7.28 -7.28 3.49
C GLU A 32 -7.56 -6.03 4.33
N ARG A 33 -6.56 -5.16 4.51
CA ARG A 33 -6.75 -3.86 5.16
C ARG A 33 -7.69 -2.96 4.37
N PHE A 34 -7.56 -2.91 3.05
CA PHE A 34 -8.48 -2.18 2.19
C PHE A 34 -9.90 -2.73 2.29
N SER A 35 -10.09 -4.05 2.25
CA SER A 35 -11.40 -4.70 2.38
C SER A 35 -12.12 -4.29 3.67
N ARG A 36 -11.37 -4.20 4.78
CA ARG A 36 -11.92 -3.90 6.11
C ARG A 36 -11.86 -2.43 6.51
N ASN A 37 -11.35 -1.55 5.63
CA ASN A 37 -11.01 -0.16 5.97
C ASN A 37 -10.13 -0.05 7.23
N ALA A 38 -9.19 -0.98 7.41
CA ALA A 38 -8.27 -0.97 8.54
C ALA A 38 -7.19 0.10 8.38
N GLU A 39 -6.62 0.55 9.51
CA GLU A 39 -5.47 1.44 9.50
C GLU A 39 -4.27 0.80 8.79
N LEU A 40 -3.46 1.63 8.13
CA LEU A 40 -2.26 1.18 7.43
C LEU A 40 -1.03 1.51 8.24
N ASN A 41 -0.05 0.61 8.21
CA ASN A 41 1.30 0.89 8.65
C ASN A 41 1.87 2.08 7.84
N VAL A 42 2.61 2.94 8.53
CA VAL A 42 3.35 4.05 7.91
C VAL A 42 4.68 3.52 7.38
N PRO A 43 5.04 3.75 6.11
CA PRO A 43 6.33 3.33 5.58
C PRO A 43 7.49 4.03 6.28
N ASP A 44 8.53 3.29 6.66
CA ASP A 44 9.78 3.82 7.20
C ASP A 44 10.76 4.08 6.03
N HIS A 45 10.65 5.26 5.40
CA HIS A 45 11.43 5.63 4.20
C HIS A 45 12.95 5.38 4.32
N PRO A 46 13.62 5.71 5.45
CA PRO A 46 15.03 5.36 5.67
C PRO A 46 15.39 3.88 5.47
N THR A 47 14.43 2.97 5.59
CA THR A 47 14.67 1.52 5.56
C THR A 47 14.49 0.87 4.19
N PHE A 48 13.97 1.59 3.19
CA PHE A 48 13.58 1.02 1.88
C PHE A 48 14.70 0.31 1.14
N HIS A 49 15.95 0.71 1.38
CA HIS A 49 17.13 0.15 0.73
C HIS A 49 18.16 -0.37 1.74
N THR A 50 17.69 -0.76 2.94
CA THR A 50 18.57 -1.32 3.96
C THR A 50 18.73 -2.82 3.79
N LEU A 51 19.91 -3.31 4.19
CA LEU A 51 20.16 -4.75 4.27
C LEU A 51 19.58 -5.29 5.58
N GLY A 52 18.99 -6.48 5.53
CA GLY A 52 18.45 -7.16 6.69
C GLY A 52 16.92 -7.09 6.75
N LYS A 53 16.36 -7.34 7.94
CA LYS A 53 14.92 -7.54 8.12
C LYS A 53 14.12 -6.23 8.19
N ARG A 54 14.74 -5.20 8.76
CA ARG A 54 14.12 -3.92 9.12
C ARG A 54 13.54 -3.22 7.90
N GLY A 55 12.23 -2.98 7.93
CA GLY A 55 11.51 -2.34 6.84
C GLY A 55 11.49 -3.16 5.55
N TYR A 56 11.67 -4.48 5.66
CA TYR A 56 11.61 -5.41 4.53
C TYR A 56 10.65 -6.56 4.79
N ILE A 57 10.87 -7.34 5.87
CA ILE A 57 10.02 -8.50 6.23
C ILE A 57 9.41 -8.38 7.63
N ASP A 58 9.58 -7.24 8.30
CA ASP A 58 9.12 -7.02 9.67
C ASP A 58 8.11 -5.86 9.79
N TYR A 59 7.41 -5.58 8.70
CA TYR A 59 6.19 -4.75 8.68
C TYR A 59 4.96 -5.50 9.20
#